data_AF-A0A0L7LEU5-F1
#
_entry.id   AF-A0A0L7LEU5-F1
#
_cell.length_a   1.000
_cell.length_b   1.000
_cell.length_c   1.000
_cell.angle_alpha   90.00
_cell.angle_beta   90.00
_cell.angle_gamma   90.00
#
_symmetry.space_group_name_H-M   'P 1'
#
loop_
_entity.id
_entity.type
_entity.pdbx_description
1 polymer ?
#
loop_
_entity_poly.entity_id
_entity_poly.type
_entity_poly.pdbx_seq_one_letter_code
_entity_poly.pdbx_strand_id
1 'polypeptide(L)'
;MGSLERAMLCGFICRLCSEMHRVVLHIYGDEGIRLCVSEKISRYLSINVSQSDPLPKTICSNCLERLENQHKLMVVMERASNLLKSRQGGQGCGH
;
A
#
# COMPACT_ATOMS: atom_id res chain seq x y z
N MET A 1 21.90 31.77 21.59
CA MET A 1 20.81 31.21 20.77
C MET A 1 21.22 29.81 20.39
N GLY A 2 20.58 28.77 20.95
CA GLY A 2 20.93 27.39 20.65
C GLY A 2 20.49 27.01 19.24
N SER A 3 21.39 26.47 18.43
CA SER A 3 21.08 26.00 17.08
C SER A 3 20.10 24.84 17.13
N LEU A 4 18.97 24.97 16.42
CA LEU A 4 18.00 23.89 16.21
C LEU A 4 18.54 22.78 15.30
N GLU A 5 19.77 22.93 14.78
CA GLU A 5 20.45 21.99 13.86
C GLU A 5 20.64 20.57 14.44
N ARG A 6 20.47 20.38 15.76
CA ARG A 6 20.52 19.07 16.42
C ARG A 6 19.20 18.66 17.07
N ALA A 7 18.08 19.32 16.75
CA ALA A 7 16.79 18.87 17.26
C ALA A 7 16.45 17.51 16.65
N MET A 8 16.38 16.47 17.49
CA MET A 8 15.81 15.18 17.11
C MET A 8 14.39 15.42 16.57
N LEU A 9 14.17 15.10 15.30
CA LEU A 9 12.81 15.01 14.78
C LEU A 9 12.09 13.93 15.60
N CYS A 10 11.01 14.28 16.30
CA CYS A 10 10.10 13.28 16.86
C CYS A 10 9.30 12.70 15.71
N GLY A 11 9.51 11.43 15.38
CA GLY A 11 8.81 10.77 14.28
C GLY A 11 8.98 9.26 14.33
N PHE A 12 8.24 8.57 13.47
CA PHE A 12 8.28 7.13 13.31
C PHE A 12 8.80 6.78 11.91
N ILE A 13 9.47 5.65 11.81
CA ILE A 13 10.00 5.16 10.53
C ILE A 13 8.87 4.47 9.74
N CYS A 14 8.69 4.88 8.49
CA CYS A 14 7.75 4.25 7.56
C CYS A 14 8.32 2.93 7.01
N ARG A 15 7.52 1.86 7.00
CA ARG A 15 7.94 0.53 6.51
C ARG A 15 8.26 0.49 5.01
N LEU A 16 7.65 1.35 4.21
CA LEU A 16 7.76 1.29 2.75
C LEU A 16 8.89 2.13 2.18
N CYS A 17 9.15 3.32 2.74
CA CYS A 17 10.24 4.18 2.29
C CYS A 17 11.45 4.20 3.24
N SER A 18 11.36 3.60 4.43
CA SER A 18 12.40 3.60 5.46
C SER A 18 12.80 4.99 5.99
N GLU A 19 12.05 6.03 5.63
CA GLU A 19 12.27 7.41 6.08
C GLU A 19 11.47 7.70 7.36
N MET A 20 11.93 8.69 8.13
CA MET A 20 11.27 9.13 9.34
C MET A 20 10.21 10.20 9.06
N HIS A 21 9.00 9.98 9.58
CA HIS A 21 7.87 10.88 9.39
C HIS A 21 7.23 11.25 10.73
N ARG A 22 6.80 12.51 10.85
CA ARG A 22 6.07 13.00 12.03
C ARG A 22 4.68 12.40 12.15
N VAL A 23 4.05 12.12 11.01
CA VAL A 23 2.71 11.55 10.92
C VAL A 23 2.80 10.24 10.16
N VAL A 24 2.41 9.17 10.84
CA VAL A 24 2.34 7.82 10.29
C VAL A 24 1.04 7.16 10.76
N LEU A 25 0.62 6.15 10.01
CA LEU A 25 -0.50 5.29 10.33
C LEU A 25 0.01 3.91 10.74
N HIS A 26 -0.57 3.30 11.76
CA HIS A 26 -0.26 1.93 12.14
C HIS A 26 -0.93 0.92 11.20
N ILE A 27 -0.15 0.05 10.56
CA ILE A 27 -0.62 -0.91 9.55
C ILE A 27 -1.70 -1.85 10.12
N TYR A 28 -1.57 -2.22 11.41
CA TYR A 28 -2.53 -3.05 12.14
C TYR A 28 -3.35 -2.29 13.19
N GLY A 29 -3.32 -0.96 13.16
CA GLY A 29 -4.28 -0.16 13.94
C GLY A 29 -5.65 -0.14 13.26
N ASP A 30 -6.67 0.41 13.93
CA ASP A 30 -8.04 0.43 13.42
C ASP A 30 -8.14 0.96 11.98
N GLU A 31 -7.46 2.08 11.70
CA GLU A 31 -7.48 2.68 10.37
C GLU A 31 -6.72 1.85 9.33
N GLY A 32 -5.62 1.21 9.72
CA GLY A 32 -4.86 0.32 8.84
C GLY A 32 -5.62 -0.95 8.47
N ILE A 33 -6.37 -1.49 9.43
CA ILE A 33 -7.28 -2.63 9.21
C ILE A 33 -8.45 -2.19 8.32
N ARG A 34 -9.09 -1.04 8.61
CA ARG A 34 -10.20 -0.50 7.81
C ARG A 34 -9.81 -0.27 6.35
N LEU A 35 -8.57 0.15 6.09
CA LEU A 35 -8.04 0.37 4.75
C LEU A 35 -7.40 -0.89 4.12
N CYS A 36 -7.39 -2.03 4.82
CA CYS A 36 -6.75 -3.28 4.39
C CYS A 36 -5.29 -3.09 3.96
N VAL A 37 -4.52 -2.27 4.69
CA VAL A 37 -3.16 -1.86 4.28
C VAL A 37 -2.23 -3.06 4.13
N SER A 38 -2.22 -3.98 5.08
CA SER A 38 -1.35 -5.18 5.02
C SER A 38 -1.65 -6.06 3.81
N GLU A 39 -2.92 -6.25 3.48
CA GLU A 39 -3.34 -7.05 2.32
C GLU A 39 -2.93 -6.39 1.01
N LYS A 40 -3.15 -5.07 0.89
CA LYS A 40 -2.73 -4.30 -0.29
C LYS A 40 -1.22 -4.33 -0.46
N ILE A 41 -0.45 -4.19 0.64
CA ILE A 41 1.00 -4.32 0.61
C ILE A 41 1.37 -5.70 0.05
N SER A 42 0.87 -6.80 0.64
CA SER A 42 1.23 -8.15 0.18
C SER A 42 0.75 -8.45 -1.24
N ARG A 43 -0.32 -7.80 -1.71
CA ARG A 43 -0.88 -8.01 -3.06
C ARG A 43 -0.10 -7.27 -4.13
N TYR A 44 0.32 -6.03 -3.86
CA TYR A 44 0.94 -5.15 -4.86
C TYR A 44 2.45 -5.00 -4.71
N LEU A 45 2.97 -5.31 -3.54
CA LEU A 45 4.39 -5.32 -3.24
C LEU A 45 4.76 -6.75 -2.84
N SER A 46 5.89 -7.26 -3.34
CA SER A 46 6.37 -8.61 -3.02
C SER A 46 6.96 -8.71 -1.60
N ILE A 47 6.42 -7.95 -0.65
CA ILE A 47 6.86 -7.92 0.75
C ILE A 47 5.72 -8.41 1.64
N ASN A 48 6.05 -9.28 2.58
CA ASN A 48 5.10 -9.73 3.58
C ASN A 48 5.33 -8.95 4.88
N VAL A 49 4.30 -8.24 5.34
CA VAL A 49 4.32 -7.57 6.64
C VAL A 49 3.54 -8.45 7.60
N SER A 50 4.16 -8.83 8.71
CA SER A 50 3.54 -9.65 9.76
C SER A 50 3.38 -8.85 11.05
N GLN A 51 2.34 -9.17 11.84
CA GLN A 51 2.16 -8.63 13.19
C GLN A 51 3.28 -9.03 14.15
N SER A 52 4.01 -10.12 13.88
CA SER A 52 5.15 -10.55 14.69
C SER A 52 6.50 -9.98 14.21
N ASP A 53 6.49 -9.15 13.18
CA ASP A 53 7.71 -8.57 12.60
C ASP A 53 8.36 -7.55 13.57
N PRO A 54 9.69 -7.60 13.76
CA PRO A 54 10.40 -6.71 14.69
C PRO A 54 10.59 -5.27 14.16
N LEU A 55 10.29 -5.01 12.89
CA LEU A 55 10.49 -3.72 12.24
C LEU A 55 9.26 -2.80 12.42
N PRO A 56 9.36 -1.50 12.04
CA PRO A 56 8.28 -0.54 12.23
C PRO A 56 6.99 -0.96 11.52
N LYS A 57 5.88 -0.98 12.27
CA LYS A 57 4.54 -1.32 11.77
C LYS A 57 3.75 -0.08 11.37
N THR A 58 4.46 0.91 10.81
CA THR A 58 3.86 2.21 10.45
C THR A 58 4.10 2.54 8.99
N ILE A 59 3.18 3.30 8.39
CA ILE A 59 3.23 3.76 7.01
C ILE A 59 2.99 5.26 6.97
N CYS A 60 3.79 6.01 6.20
CA CYS A 60 3.56 7.44 6.02
C CYS A 60 2.47 7.71 4.97
N SER A 61 1.87 8.89 5.01
CA SER A 61 0.75 9.26 4.13
C SER A 61 1.07 9.16 2.64
N ASN A 62 2.30 9.52 2.23
CA ASN A 62 2.71 9.45 0.83
C ASN A 62 2.75 7.98 0.34
N CYS A 63 3.35 7.09 1.12
CA CYS A 63 3.40 5.67 0.79
C CYS A 63 2.01 5.04 0.78
N LEU A 64 1.13 5.44 1.70
CA LEU A 64 -0.26 4.98 1.72
C LEU A 64 -1.03 5.44 0.47
N GLU A 65 -0.91 6.71 0.09
CA GLU A 65 -1.56 7.25 -1.12
C GLU A 65 -1.10 6.51 -2.38
N ARG A 66 0.21 6.26 -2.51
CA ARG A 66 0.76 5.49 -3.63
C ARG A 66 0.20 4.08 -3.69
N LEU A 67 0.09 3.41 -2.54
CA LEU A 67 -0.50 2.07 -2.44
C LEU A 67 -1.98 2.07 -2.86
N GLU A 68 -2.76 3.07 -2.41
CA GLU A 68 -4.16 3.21 -2.81
C GLU A 68 -4.31 3.48 -4.31
N ASN A 69 -3.44 4.30 -4.90
CA ASN A 69 -3.45 4.58 -6.34
C ASN A 69 -3.13 3.33 -7.16
N GLN A 70 -2.15 2.53 -6.72
CA GLN A 70 -1.86 1.23 -7.34
C GLN A 70 -3.06 0.28 -7.25
N HIS A 71 -3.72 0.21 -6.09
CA HIS A 71 -4.93 -0.59 -5.92
C HIS A 71 -6.03 -0.19 -6.90
N LYS A 72 -6.34 1.10 -7.00
CA LYS A 72 -7.36 1.63 -7.93
C LYS A 72 -7.04 1.28 -9.38
N LEU A 73 -5.79 1.47 -9.80
CA LEU A 73 -5.35 1.14 -11.15
C LEU A 73 -5.54 -0.35 -11.44
N MET A 74 -5.10 -1.23 -10.54
CA MET A 74 -5.20 -2.67 -10.71
C MET A 74 -6.66 -3.16 -10.78
N VAL A 75 -7.56 -2.59 -9.98
CA VAL A 75 -9.00 -2.91 -10.04
C VAL A 75 -9.60 -2.51 -11.40
N VAL A 76 -9.23 -1.35 -11.94
CA VAL A 76 -9.70 -0.92 -13.26
C VAL A 76 -9.15 -1.83 -14.36
N MET A 77 -7.86 -2.18 -14.30
CA MET A 77 -7.23 -3.07 -15.27
C MET A 77 -7.88 -4.46 -15.26
N GLU A 78 -8.14 -5.04 -14.07
CA GLU A 78 -8.81 -6.33 -13.94
C GLU A 78 -10.21 -6.31 -14.56
N ARG A 79 -11.00 -5.26 -14.29
CA ARG A 79 -12.33 -5.08 -14.91
C ARG A 79 -12.24 -5.01 -16.43
N ALA A 80 -11.29 -4.23 -16.96
CA ALA A 80 -11.07 -4.12 -18.40
C ALA A 80 -10.68 -5.47 -19.02
N SER A 81 -9.74 -6.20 -18.40
CA SER A 81 -9.33 -7.53 -18.85
C SER A 81 -10.49 -8.54 -18.84
N ASN A 82 -11.34 -8.52 -17.81
CA ASN A 82 -12.49 -9.41 -17.71
C ASN A 82 -13.55 -9.10 -18.78
N LEU A 83 -13.79 -7.82 -19.08
CA LEU A 83 -14.67 -7.42 -20.18
C LEU A 83 -14.14 -7.94 -21.53
N LEU A 84 -12.84 -7.82 -21.78
CA LEU A 84 -12.24 -8.32 -23.02
C LEU A 84 -12.34 -9.86 -23.12
N LYS A 85 -12.10 -10.59 -22.02
CA LYS A 85 -12.24 -12.06 -21.98
C LYS A 85 -13.67 -12.52 -22.26
N SER A 86 -14.68 -11.82 -21.71
CA SER A 86 -16.10 -12.16 -21.95
C SER A 86 -16.51 -12.05 -23.42
N ARG A 87 -15.86 -11.15 -24.18
CA ARG A 87 -16.11 -10.98 -25.62
C ARG A 87 -15.40 -12.02 -26.48
N GLN A 88 -14.30 -12.59 -25.98
CA GLN A 88 -13.54 -13.64 -26.67
C GLN A 88 -14.17 -15.04 -26.52
N GLY A 89 -15.08 -15.25 -25.56
CA GLY A 89 -15.84 -16.50 -25.39
C GLY A 89 -16.97 -16.73 -26.42
N GLY A 90 -17.16 -15.82 -27.39
CA GLY A 90 -18.24 -15.87 -28.39
C GLY A 90 -17.81 -16.19 -29.83
N GLN A 91 -16.53 -16.45 -30.10
CA GLN A 91 -16.06 -16.88 -31.44
C GLN A 91 -15.65 -18.34 -31.42
N GLY A 92 -16.68 -19.18 -31.55
CA GLY A 92 -16.58 -20.63 -31.76
C GLY A 92 -17.83 -21.14 -32.49
N CYS A 93 -18.37 -20.39 -33.46
CA CYS A 93 -19.31 -20.95 -34.43
C CYS A 93 -18.48 -21.47 -35.60
N GLY A 94 -18.32 -22.79 -35.63
CA GLY A 94 -17.74 -23.50 -36.74
C GLY A 94 -18.51 -23.27 -38.04
N HIS A 95 -17.78 -23.40 -39.13
CA HIS A 95 -18.20 -24.06 -40.36
C HIS A 95 -17.00 -24.81 -40.91
#